data_AF-A0A5C4VVN2-F1
#
_entry.id   AF-A0A5C4VVN2-F1
#
_cell.length_a   1.000
_cell.length_b   1.000
_cell.length_c   1.000
_cell.angle_alpha   90.00
_cell.angle_beta   90.00
_cell.angle_gamma   90.00
#
_symmetry.space_group_name_H-M   'P 1'
#
loop_
_entity.id
_entity.type
_entity.pdbx_description
1 polymer ?
#
loop_
_entity_poly.entity_id
_entity_poly.type
_entity_poly.pdbx_seq_one_letter_code
_entity_poly.pdbx_strand_id
1 'polypeptide(L)'
;MAVHLVPTGRTALAAGLLMTAGVEGEWLLNPQRDDGTLTSVPLFAVLLLVSLAGFVLLVVAASGLRRAMVSRTRPARVGAAMTVAGAGLLALFAAAVLVTGVVDGEPAGLAFVPFLLGMLLLAVGPVTWGLSLRRRPPAPGVAPALVVSGVAAFAALALEPDPWHDLSLVVMFGAWSAIGLLVMRGPRGTGLPVRTADAAGRRH
;
A
#
# COMPACT_ATOMS: atom_id res chain seq x y z
N MET A 1 -22.24 -1.25 5.28
CA MET A 1 -20.80 -1.48 5.51
C MET A 1 -20.02 -1.83 4.23
N ALA A 2 -20.60 -2.53 3.24
CA ALA A 2 -19.93 -2.89 1.98
C ALA A 2 -19.61 -1.72 1.02
N VAL A 3 -20.31 -0.58 1.14
CA VAL A 3 -20.26 0.53 0.17
C VAL A 3 -18.87 1.22 0.10
N HIS A 4 -18.06 1.17 1.15
CA HIS A 4 -16.74 1.83 1.20
C HIS A 4 -15.56 0.92 0.80
N LEU A 5 -15.78 -0.39 0.59
CA LEU A 5 -14.69 -1.33 0.32
C LEU A 5 -14.25 -1.29 -1.15
N VAL A 6 -15.15 -1.08 -2.10
CA VAL A 6 -14.79 -1.00 -3.54
C VAL A 6 -13.86 0.19 -3.84
N PRO A 7 -14.14 1.42 -3.37
CA PRO A 7 -13.20 2.53 -3.53
C PRO A 7 -11.83 2.24 -2.89
N THR A 8 -11.83 1.67 -1.67
CA THR A 8 -10.60 1.26 -0.96
C THR A 8 -9.79 0.24 -1.76
N GLY A 9 -10.46 -0.75 -2.37
CA GLY A 9 -9.81 -1.76 -3.19
C GLY A 9 -9.22 -1.18 -4.47
N ARG A 10 -9.93 -0.25 -5.14
CA ARG A 10 -9.41 0.48 -6.30
C ARG A 10 -8.19 1.31 -5.95
N THR A 11 -8.22 2.02 -4.82
CA THR A 11 -7.08 2.81 -4.35
C THR A 11 -5.88 1.94 -4.01
N ALA A 12 -6.08 0.76 -3.39
CA ALA A 12 -4.99 -0.17 -3.10
C ALA A 12 -4.36 -0.74 -4.38
N LEU A 13 -5.19 -1.08 -5.37
CA LEU A 13 -4.74 -1.54 -6.67
C LEU A 13 -3.91 -0.47 -7.39
N ALA A 14 -4.46 0.74 -7.49
CA ALA A 14 -3.76 1.86 -8.12
C ALA A 14 -2.47 2.22 -7.37
N ALA A 15 -2.49 2.19 -6.04
CA ALA A 15 -1.29 2.44 -5.23
C ALA A 15 -0.16 1.47 -5.60
N GLY A 16 -0.42 0.15 -5.58
CA GLY A 16 0.59 -0.85 -5.92
C GLY A 16 1.13 -0.67 -7.35
N LEU A 17 0.25 -0.45 -8.33
CA LEU A 17 0.65 -0.24 -9.72
C LEU A 17 1.50 1.02 -9.92
N LEU A 18 1.11 2.14 -9.30
CA LEU A 18 1.85 3.39 -9.40
C LEU A 18 3.20 3.32 -8.67
N MET A 19 3.26 2.70 -7.48
CA MET A 19 4.53 2.51 -6.79
C MET A 19 5.48 1.65 -7.61
N THR A 20 5.00 0.56 -8.21
CA THR A 20 5.81 -0.24 -9.16
C THR A 20 6.26 0.61 -10.34
N ALA A 21 5.35 1.32 -11.01
CA ALA A 21 5.71 2.10 -12.20
C ALA A 21 6.68 3.26 -11.90
N GLY A 22 6.55 3.89 -10.74
CA GLY A 22 7.40 5.01 -10.33
C GLY A 22 8.77 4.53 -9.84
N VAL A 23 8.81 3.68 -8.81
CA VAL A 23 10.06 3.26 -8.15
C VAL A 23 10.86 2.32 -9.05
N GLU A 24 10.24 1.30 -9.64
CA GLU A 24 10.96 0.38 -10.54
C GLU A 24 11.23 1.03 -11.90
N GLY A 25 10.42 2.04 -12.29
CA GLY A 25 10.71 2.86 -13.45
C GLY A 25 12.00 3.66 -13.28
N GLU A 26 12.29 4.12 -12.06
CA GLU A 26 13.56 4.75 -11.71
C GLU A 26 14.73 3.78 -11.83
N TRP A 27 14.59 2.56 -11.30
CA TRP A 27 15.58 1.49 -11.47
C TRP A 27 15.84 1.15 -12.95
N LEU A 28 14.78 1.00 -13.76
CA LEU A 28 14.89 0.64 -15.18
C LEU A 28 15.42 1.77 -16.08
N LEU A 29 15.03 3.02 -15.82
CA LEU A 29 15.32 4.15 -16.71
C LEU A 29 16.49 5.01 -16.22
N ASN A 30 16.94 4.79 -14.98
CA ASN A 30 18.12 5.36 -14.36
C ASN A 30 18.29 6.89 -14.55
N PRO A 31 17.36 7.72 -14.05
CA PRO A 31 17.40 9.17 -14.22
C PRO A 31 18.42 9.87 -13.30
N GLN A 32 19.21 9.12 -12.52
CA GLN A 32 20.15 9.62 -11.53
C GLN A 32 21.44 8.78 -11.55
N ARG A 33 22.59 9.37 -11.25
CA ARG A 33 23.85 8.64 -11.04
C ARG A 33 24.00 8.20 -9.58
N ASP A 34 24.94 7.29 -9.31
CA ASP A 34 25.27 6.82 -7.95
C ASP A 34 25.69 7.96 -7.01
N ASP A 35 26.20 9.06 -7.55
CA ASP A 35 26.58 10.27 -6.79
C ASP A 35 25.39 11.22 -6.48
N GLY A 36 24.18 10.85 -6.90
CA GLY A 36 22.97 11.66 -6.72
C GLY A 36 22.71 12.68 -7.84
N THR A 37 23.61 12.83 -8.80
CA THR A 37 23.44 13.78 -9.91
C THR A 37 22.34 13.33 -10.87
N LEU A 38 21.37 14.19 -11.15
CA LEU A 38 20.29 13.89 -12.10
C LEU A 38 20.80 13.88 -13.54
N THR A 39 20.53 12.80 -14.27
CA THR A 39 20.80 12.71 -15.72
C THR A 39 19.65 13.27 -16.55
N SER A 40 18.42 13.21 -16.02
CA SER A 40 17.22 13.76 -16.65
C SER A 40 16.20 14.22 -15.59
N VAL A 41 16.22 15.52 -15.28
CA VAL A 41 15.27 16.14 -14.33
C VAL A 41 13.80 15.89 -14.71
N PRO A 42 13.36 16.02 -15.98
CA PRO A 42 11.96 15.77 -16.32
C PRO A 42 11.54 14.31 -16.07
N LEU A 43 12.41 13.35 -16.39
CA LEU A 43 12.13 11.93 -16.18
C LEU A 43 12.07 11.61 -14.69
N PHE A 44 13.06 12.09 -13.92
CA PHE A 44 13.08 11.99 -12.47
C PHE A 44 11.79 12.54 -11.84
N ALA A 45 11.40 13.76 -12.22
CA ALA A 45 10.20 14.40 -11.69
C ALA A 45 8.92 13.61 -12.00
N VAL A 46 8.78 13.07 -13.22
CA VAL A 46 7.63 12.24 -13.59
C VAL A 46 7.58 10.95 -12.77
N LEU A 47 8.70 10.22 -12.66
CA LEU A 47 8.76 8.97 -11.90
C LEU A 47 8.48 9.20 -10.41
N LEU A 48 9.05 10.26 -9.81
CA LEU A 48 8.80 10.62 -8.42
C LEU A 48 7.36 11.08 -8.19
N LEU A 49 6.73 11.79 -9.14
CA LEU A 49 5.30 12.13 -9.06
C LEU A 49 4.41 10.89 -9.08
N VAL A 50 4.74 9.91 -9.91
CA VAL A 50 4.03 8.61 -9.98
C VAL A 50 4.20 7.86 -8.64
N SER A 51 5.42 7.78 -8.11
CA SER A 51 5.71 7.19 -6.79
C SER A 51 4.95 7.90 -5.66
N LEU A 52 4.98 9.24 -5.64
CA LEU A 52 4.26 10.07 -4.67
C LEU A 52 2.76 9.80 -4.72
N ALA A 53 2.17 9.78 -5.92
CA ALA A 53 0.76 9.44 -6.09
C ALA A 53 0.45 8.02 -5.57
N GLY A 54 1.34 7.06 -5.84
CA GLY A 54 1.27 5.70 -5.30
C GLY A 54 1.25 5.66 -3.77
N PHE A 55 2.18 6.36 -3.11
CA PHE A 55 2.23 6.43 -1.64
C PHE A 55 1.02 7.14 -1.03
N VAL A 56 0.54 8.22 -1.64
CA VAL A 56 -0.68 8.90 -1.20
C VAL A 56 -1.89 7.97 -1.30
N LEU A 57 -2.03 7.25 -2.41
CA LEU A 57 -3.10 6.26 -2.57
C LEU A 57 -2.95 5.10 -1.58
N LEU A 58 -1.73 4.70 -1.23
CA LEU A 58 -1.48 3.72 -0.18
C LEU A 58 -1.97 4.21 1.19
N VAL A 59 -1.71 5.48 1.56
CA VAL A 59 -2.25 6.09 2.78
C VAL A 59 -3.78 6.04 2.79
N VAL A 60 -4.42 6.41 1.68
CA VAL A 60 -5.89 6.39 1.53
C VAL A 60 -6.42 4.96 1.65
N ALA A 61 -5.81 4.00 0.95
CA ALA A 61 -6.18 2.61 0.94
C ALA A 61 -6.04 1.97 2.33
N ALA A 62 -4.89 2.13 2.97
CA ALA A 62 -4.64 1.61 4.32
C ALA A 62 -5.59 2.24 5.34
N SER A 63 -5.88 3.54 5.23
CA SER A 63 -6.85 4.23 6.10
C SER A 63 -8.29 3.74 5.86
N GLY A 64 -8.67 3.55 4.60
CA GLY A 64 -9.97 2.98 4.21
C GLY A 64 -10.15 1.57 4.76
N LEU A 65 -9.15 0.72 4.59
CA LEU A 65 -9.15 -0.65 5.08
C LEU A 65 -9.19 -0.67 6.62
N ARG A 66 -8.39 0.17 7.28
CA ARG A 66 -8.43 0.33 8.75
C ARG A 66 -9.81 0.73 9.26
N ARG A 67 -10.50 1.66 8.60
CA ARG A 67 -11.85 2.11 8.99
C ARG A 67 -12.91 1.03 8.73
N ALA A 68 -12.82 0.33 7.61
CA ALA A 68 -13.74 -0.76 7.28
C ALA A 68 -13.57 -1.97 8.22
N MET A 69 -12.40 -2.11 8.82
CA MET A 69 -12.07 -3.19 9.74
C MET A 69 -12.10 -2.70 11.18
N VAL A 70 -13.26 -2.81 11.84
CA VAL A 70 -13.39 -2.58 13.29
C VAL A 70 -12.64 -3.69 14.03
N SER A 71 -11.31 -3.58 14.12
CA SER A 71 -10.50 -4.62 14.73
C SER A 71 -10.56 -4.52 16.24
N ARG A 72 -10.92 -5.63 16.89
CA ARG A 72 -11.15 -5.69 18.34
C ARG A 72 -9.87 -5.72 19.16
N THR A 73 -8.72 -6.08 18.57
CA THR A 73 -7.47 -6.29 19.30
C THR A 73 -6.53 -5.09 19.20
N ARG A 74 -5.80 -4.80 20.29
CA ARG A 74 -4.77 -3.74 20.31
C ARG A 74 -3.70 -3.94 19.21
N PRO A 75 -3.13 -5.14 19.00
CA PRO A 75 -2.11 -5.35 17.97
C PRO A 75 -2.58 -5.01 16.56
N ALA A 76 -3.82 -5.36 16.19
CA ALA A 76 -4.35 -5.02 14.88
C ALA A 76 -4.49 -3.50 14.66
N ARG A 77 -4.91 -2.77 15.70
CA ARG A 77 -5.05 -1.30 15.63
C ARG A 77 -3.69 -0.62 15.50
N VAL A 78 -2.69 -1.10 16.25
CA VAL A 78 -1.32 -0.60 16.19
C VAL A 78 -0.71 -0.92 14.82
N GLY A 79 -0.79 -2.17 14.35
CA GLY A 79 -0.28 -2.56 13.03
C GLY A 79 -0.89 -1.73 11.90
N ALA A 80 -2.22 -1.53 11.91
CA ALA A 80 -2.89 -0.68 10.93
C ALA A 80 -2.46 0.79 11.01
N ALA A 81 -2.26 1.32 12.21
CA ALA A 81 -1.77 2.69 12.39
C ALA A 81 -0.33 2.85 11.90
N MET A 82 0.54 1.88 12.18
CA MET A 82 1.91 1.83 11.67
C MET A 82 1.94 1.78 10.16
N THR A 83 1.09 0.95 9.53
CA THR A 83 0.99 0.89 8.07
C THR A 83 0.61 2.25 7.46
N VAL A 84 -0.40 2.93 8.03
CA VAL A 84 -0.83 4.25 7.56
C VAL A 84 0.28 5.29 7.76
N ALA A 85 0.92 5.30 8.94
CA ALA A 85 2.00 6.23 9.25
C ALA A 85 3.21 5.99 8.34
N GLY A 86 3.59 4.73 8.11
CA GLY A 86 4.69 4.36 7.23
C GLY A 86 4.47 4.81 5.79
N ALA A 87 3.28 4.55 5.24
CA ALA A 87 2.90 5.06 3.92
C ALA A 87 2.93 6.61 3.87
N GLY A 88 2.52 7.28 4.95
CA GLY A 88 2.57 8.74 5.05
C GLY A 88 3.99 9.28 5.04
N LEU A 89 4.92 8.60 5.71
CA LEU A 89 6.34 8.95 5.70
C LEU A 89 6.97 8.73 4.31
N LEU A 90 6.59 7.68 3.59
CA LEU A 90 7.04 7.50 2.19
C LEU A 90 6.51 8.58 1.26
N ALA A 91 5.25 9.01 1.44
CA ALA A 91 4.71 10.16 0.69
C ALA A 91 5.46 11.46 1.01
N LEU A 92 5.79 11.70 2.30
CA LEU A 92 6.58 12.85 2.71
C LEU A 92 7.99 12.81 2.11
N PHE A 93 8.63 11.64 2.12
CA PHE A 93 9.93 11.41 1.48
C PHE A 93 9.88 11.76 0.00
N ALA A 94 8.95 11.17 -0.76
CA ALA A 94 8.83 11.39 -2.18
C ALA A 94 8.56 12.87 -2.50
N ALA A 95 7.74 13.56 -1.71
CA ALA A 95 7.50 14.98 -1.86
C ALA A 95 8.77 15.82 -1.59
N ALA A 96 9.51 15.52 -0.54
CA ALA A 96 10.75 16.23 -0.20
C ALA A 96 11.83 16.03 -1.27
N VAL A 97 12.03 14.78 -1.72
CA VAL A 97 12.97 14.44 -2.79
C VAL A 97 12.57 15.08 -4.11
N LEU A 98 11.28 15.08 -4.46
CA LEU A 98 10.79 15.74 -5.66
C LEU A 98 11.08 17.25 -5.62
N VAL A 99 10.72 17.92 -4.52
CA VAL A 99 10.92 19.37 -4.40
C VAL A 99 12.40 19.72 -4.47
N THR A 100 13.24 19.06 -3.68
CA THR A 100 14.69 19.37 -3.63
C THR A 100 15.40 18.96 -4.91
N GLY A 101 15.10 17.80 -5.50
CA GLY A 101 15.67 17.40 -6.78
C GLY A 101 15.28 18.31 -7.95
N VAL A 102 14.05 18.86 -7.96
CA VAL A 102 13.60 19.79 -9.01
C VAL A 102 14.09 21.21 -8.81
N VAL A 103 14.11 21.70 -7.56
CA VAL A 103 14.45 23.10 -7.24
C VAL A 103 15.95 23.28 -7.06
N ASP A 104 16.58 22.39 -6.30
CA ASP A 104 17.99 22.49 -5.91
C ASP A 104 18.92 21.67 -6.84
N GLY A 105 18.34 20.78 -7.66
CA GLY A 105 19.08 19.90 -8.57
C GLY A 105 19.70 18.67 -7.90
N GLU A 106 19.56 18.55 -6.58
CA GLU A 106 20.09 17.45 -5.77
C GLU A 106 19.04 17.07 -4.70
N PRO A 107 18.66 15.79 -4.58
CA PRO A 107 17.78 15.34 -3.51
C PRO A 107 18.39 15.55 -2.12
N ALA A 108 17.61 16.11 -1.19
CA ALA A 108 18.08 16.27 0.18
C ALA A 108 18.34 14.93 0.87
N GLY A 109 19.59 14.66 1.25
CA GLY A 109 19.97 13.43 1.98
C GLY A 109 19.20 13.22 3.28
N LEU A 110 18.75 14.29 3.96
CA LEU A 110 17.91 14.20 5.16
C LEU A 110 16.51 13.62 4.87
N ALA A 111 16.02 13.68 3.64
CA ALA A 111 14.78 13.03 3.24
C ALA A 111 14.87 11.50 3.37
N PHE A 112 16.07 10.93 3.43
CA PHE A 112 16.24 9.49 3.68
C PHE A 112 15.69 9.03 5.04
N VAL A 113 15.64 9.92 6.04
CA VAL A 113 15.11 9.58 7.38
C VAL A 113 13.63 9.17 7.34
N PRO A 114 12.70 9.97 6.78
CA PRO A 114 11.31 9.53 6.63
C PRO A 114 11.17 8.30 5.72
N PHE A 115 12.02 8.12 4.70
CA PHE A 115 12.02 6.88 3.91
C PHE A 115 12.30 5.65 4.79
N LEU A 116 13.43 5.66 5.51
CA LEU A 116 13.85 4.53 6.34
C LEU A 116 12.83 4.22 7.43
N LEU A 117 12.34 5.24 8.14
CA LEU A 117 11.30 5.07 9.15
C LEU A 117 9.98 4.57 8.52
N GLY A 118 9.62 5.07 7.34
CA GLY A 118 8.45 4.66 6.58
C GLY A 118 8.49 3.17 6.23
N MET A 119 9.62 2.72 5.68
CA MET A 119 9.86 1.31 5.34
C MET A 119 9.87 0.42 6.59
N LEU A 120 10.48 0.83 7.70
CA LEU A 120 10.46 0.07 8.95
C LEU A 120 9.04 -0.12 9.49
N LEU A 121 8.21 0.93 9.43
CA LEU A 121 6.80 0.84 9.82
C LEU A 121 6.00 -0.06 8.86
N LEU A 122 6.32 -0.03 7.56
CA LEU A 122 5.71 -0.92 6.55
C LEU A 122 6.23 -2.36 6.61
N ALA A 123 7.38 -2.61 7.22
CA ALA A 123 7.84 -3.97 7.52
C ALA A 123 7.03 -4.58 8.68
N VAL A 124 6.88 -3.85 9.78
CA VAL A 124 6.27 -4.38 11.01
C VAL A 124 4.73 -4.27 11.01
N GLY A 125 4.20 -3.15 10.52
CA GLY A 125 2.77 -2.81 10.58
C GLY A 125 1.87 -3.82 9.87
N PRO A 126 2.05 -4.04 8.54
CA PRO A 126 1.28 -5.01 7.76
C PRO A 126 1.38 -6.44 8.28
N VAL A 127 2.56 -6.89 8.76
CA VAL A 127 2.71 -8.22 9.37
C VAL A 127 1.85 -8.33 10.62
N THR A 128 1.98 -7.38 11.54
CA THR A 128 1.21 -7.36 12.80
C THR A 128 -0.29 -7.29 12.53
N TRP A 129 -0.68 -6.50 11.53
CA TRP A 129 -2.06 -6.36 11.11
C TRP A 129 -2.59 -7.65 10.48
N GLY A 130 -1.90 -8.20 9.48
CA GLY A 130 -2.27 -9.43 8.78
C GLY A 130 -2.38 -10.63 9.71
N LEU A 131 -1.39 -10.85 10.59
CA LEU A 131 -1.43 -11.93 11.59
C LEU A 131 -2.61 -11.79 12.55
N SER A 132 -2.97 -10.56 12.91
CA SER A 132 -4.14 -10.31 13.77
C SER A 132 -5.48 -10.56 13.05
N LEU A 133 -5.49 -10.48 11.72
CA LEU A 133 -6.67 -10.69 10.88
C LEU A 133 -6.84 -12.14 10.40
N ARG A 134 -5.86 -13.01 10.62
CA ARG A 134 -5.81 -14.38 10.05
C ARG A 134 -7.09 -15.21 10.23
N ARG A 135 -7.83 -15.00 11.32
CA ARG A 135 -9.07 -15.75 11.62
C ARG A 135 -10.33 -15.15 11.01
N ARG A 136 -10.33 -13.85 10.71
CA ARG A 136 -11.49 -13.10 10.20
C ARG A 136 -11.05 -11.98 9.25
N PRO A 137 -10.46 -12.32 8.09
CA PRO A 137 -10.07 -11.33 7.11
C PRO A 137 -11.30 -10.75 6.40
N PRO A 138 -11.21 -9.55 5.80
CA PRO A 138 -12.33 -8.91 5.10
C PRO A 138 -12.65 -9.62 3.77
N ALA A 139 -11.66 -10.28 3.19
CA ALA A 139 -11.78 -11.18 2.06
C ALA A 139 -10.70 -12.27 2.17
N PRO A 140 -10.91 -13.47 1.60
CA PRO A 140 -9.87 -14.49 1.50
C PRO A 140 -8.58 -13.90 0.90
N GLY A 141 -7.43 -14.24 1.46
CA GLY A 141 -6.13 -13.79 0.94
C GLY A 141 -5.64 -12.41 1.43
N VAL A 142 -6.48 -11.54 1.99
CA VAL A 142 -6.02 -10.20 2.45
C VAL A 142 -5.03 -10.30 3.61
N ALA A 143 -5.29 -11.17 4.58
CA ALA A 143 -4.38 -11.39 5.71
C ALA A 143 -2.99 -11.87 5.28
N PRO A 144 -2.84 -12.94 4.46
CA PRO A 144 -1.51 -13.35 3.99
C PRO A 144 -0.88 -12.30 3.07
N ALA A 145 -1.64 -11.57 2.24
CA ALA A 145 -1.07 -10.51 1.40
C ALA A 145 -0.47 -9.36 2.24
N LEU A 146 -1.09 -8.98 3.36
CA LEU A 146 -0.51 -8.01 4.31
C LEU A 146 0.77 -8.53 4.96
N VAL A 147 0.83 -9.83 5.27
CA VAL A 147 2.07 -10.43 5.80
C VAL A 147 3.16 -10.42 4.75
N VAL A 148 2.85 -10.85 3.52
CA VAL A 148 3.79 -10.81 2.39
C VAL A 148 4.29 -9.39 2.14
N SER A 149 3.42 -8.38 2.15
CA SER A 149 3.84 -7.00 1.93
C SER A 149 4.86 -6.53 2.98
N GLY A 150 4.65 -6.86 4.25
CA GLY A 150 5.58 -6.44 5.31
C GLY A 150 6.88 -7.26 5.35
N VAL A 151 6.84 -8.55 5.03
CA VAL A 151 8.05 -9.36 4.86
C VAL A 151 8.87 -8.86 3.68
N ALA A 152 8.23 -8.52 2.57
CA ALA A 152 8.89 -7.95 1.40
C ALA A 152 9.47 -6.56 1.69
N ALA A 153 8.76 -5.71 2.46
CA ALA A 153 9.30 -4.43 2.93
C ALA A 153 10.56 -4.62 3.80
N PHE A 154 10.57 -5.63 4.68
CA PHE A 154 11.75 -5.98 5.47
C PHE A 154 12.90 -6.48 4.58
N ALA A 155 12.60 -7.35 3.61
CA ALA A 155 13.60 -7.85 2.67
C ALA A 155 14.22 -6.71 1.85
N ALA A 156 13.44 -5.73 1.41
CA ALA A 156 13.96 -4.54 0.74
C ALA A 156 14.94 -3.75 1.64
N LEU A 157 14.74 -3.72 2.95
CA LEU A 157 15.68 -3.07 3.88
C LEU A 157 16.92 -3.90 4.20
N ALA A 158 16.79 -5.23 4.18
CA ALA A 158 17.80 -6.15 4.71
C ALA A 158 18.73 -6.72 3.64
N LEU A 159 18.30 -6.72 2.38
CA LEU A 159 19.04 -7.28 1.26
C LEU A 159 19.86 -6.21 0.54
N GLU A 160 20.91 -6.65 -0.15
CA GLU A 160 21.77 -5.76 -0.93
C GLU A 160 20.99 -5.03 -2.04
N PRO A 161 21.43 -3.81 -2.42
CA PRO A 161 20.69 -2.89 -3.28
C PRO A 161 20.34 -3.41 -4.68
N ASP A 162 20.96 -4.51 -5.15
CA ASP A 162 20.66 -5.06 -6.47
C ASP A 162 20.91 -6.58 -6.54
N PRO A 163 20.04 -7.39 -7.18
CA PRO A 163 18.67 -7.08 -7.65
C PRO A 163 17.61 -7.33 -6.56
N TRP A 164 18.04 -7.71 -5.36
CA TRP A 164 17.15 -8.28 -4.34
C TRP A 164 16.31 -7.23 -3.63
N HIS A 165 16.84 -6.01 -3.49
CA HIS A 165 16.12 -4.85 -2.99
C HIS A 165 14.89 -4.55 -3.86
N ASP A 166 15.09 -4.32 -5.16
CA ASP A 166 14.02 -3.95 -6.10
C ASP A 166 13.00 -5.08 -6.27
N LEU A 167 13.47 -6.33 -6.38
CA LEU A 167 12.55 -7.46 -6.41
C LEU A 167 11.65 -7.52 -5.16
N SER A 168 12.19 -7.16 -4.00
CA SER A 168 11.42 -7.11 -2.75
C SER A 168 10.40 -5.97 -2.76
N LEU A 169 10.75 -4.81 -3.33
CA LEU A 169 9.82 -3.69 -3.53
C LEU A 169 8.69 -4.07 -4.50
N VAL A 170 9.00 -4.69 -5.64
CA VAL A 170 8.00 -5.24 -6.58
C VAL A 170 7.02 -6.16 -5.86
N VAL A 171 7.51 -7.10 -5.05
CA VAL A 171 6.65 -8.03 -4.29
C VAL A 171 5.79 -7.28 -3.28
N MET A 172 6.36 -6.29 -2.57
CA MET A 172 5.62 -5.45 -1.63
C MET A 172 4.48 -4.69 -2.32
N PHE A 173 4.77 -4.01 -3.43
CA PHE A 173 3.79 -3.25 -4.21
C PHE A 173 2.73 -4.16 -4.84
N GLY A 174 3.17 -5.29 -5.39
CA GLY A 174 2.30 -6.34 -5.94
C GLY A 174 1.34 -6.91 -4.90
N ALA A 175 1.78 -7.07 -3.64
CA ALA A 175 0.92 -7.51 -2.55
C ALA A 175 -0.19 -6.48 -2.24
N TRP A 176 0.09 -5.18 -2.30
CA TRP A 176 -0.94 -4.13 -2.19
C TRP A 176 -1.92 -4.13 -3.36
N SER A 177 -1.42 -4.35 -4.58
CA SER A 177 -2.26 -4.57 -5.75
C SER A 177 -3.20 -5.77 -5.58
N ALA A 178 -2.68 -6.88 -5.07
CA ALA A 178 -3.45 -8.08 -4.77
C ALA A 178 -4.51 -7.82 -3.70
N ILE A 179 -4.17 -7.11 -2.60
CA ILE A 179 -5.16 -6.68 -1.59
C ILE A 179 -6.30 -5.90 -2.24
N GLY A 180 -5.99 -4.98 -3.15
CA GLY A 180 -6.99 -4.22 -3.89
C GLY A 180 -7.96 -5.10 -4.67
N LEU A 181 -7.43 -6.05 -5.46
CA LEU A 181 -8.23 -7.02 -6.21
C LEU A 181 -9.09 -7.90 -5.29
N LEU A 182 -8.51 -8.41 -4.20
CA LEU A 182 -9.21 -9.28 -3.25
C LEU A 182 -10.35 -8.56 -2.55
N VAL A 183 -10.14 -7.30 -2.14
CA VAL A 183 -11.19 -6.47 -1.52
C VAL A 183 -12.32 -6.17 -2.51
N MET A 184 -12.01 -5.90 -3.79
CA MET A 184 -13.03 -5.67 -4.82
C MET A 184 -13.81 -6.94 -5.19
N ARG A 185 -13.20 -8.12 -5.07
CA ARG A 185 -13.80 -9.43 -5.34
C ARG A 185 -14.47 -10.06 -4.12
N GLY A 186 -14.31 -9.48 -2.93
CA GLY A 186 -14.94 -9.94 -1.70
C GLY A 186 -16.45 -10.11 -1.86
N PRO A 187 -17.12 -10.94 -1.04
CA PRO A 187 -18.48 -11.39 -1.29
C PRO A 187 -19.39 -10.19 -1.55
N ARG A 188 -19.72 -9.95 -2.83
CA ARG A 188 -20.91 -9.20 -3.18
C ARG A 188 -22.00 -9.98 -2.50
N GLY A 189 -22.67 -9.35 -1.53
CA GLY A 189 -23.74 -9.98 -0.77
C GLY A 189 -24.53 -10.82 -1.74
N THR A 190 -24.50 -12.13 -1.53
CA THR A 190 -25.47 -13.02 -2.13
C THR A 190 -26.79 -12.30 -1.92
N GLY A 191 -27.42 -11.88 -3.02
CA GLY A 191 -28.81 -11.51 -2.98
C GLY A 191 -29.51 -12.75 -2.48
N LEU A 192 -29.70 -12.83 -1.15
CA LEU A 192 -30.60 -13.80 -0.61
C LEU A 192 -31.91 -13.51 -1.33
N PRO A 193 -32.52 -14.50 -1.99
CA PRO A 193 -33.83 -14.31 -2.57
C PRO A 193 -34.68 -13.71 -1.48
N VAL A 194 -35.35 -12.59 -1.79
CA VAL A 194 -36.45 -12.10 -0.97
C VAL A 194 -37.35 -13.30 -0.81
N ARG A 195 -37.27 -13.95 0.36
CA ARG A 195 -38.21 -14.96 0.77
C ARG A 195 -39.47 -14.13 0.98
N THR A 196 -40.22 -13.92 -0.08
CA THR A 196 -41.59 -13.42 -0.03
C THR A 196 -42.27 -14.38 0.90
N ALA A 197 -42.39 -13.97 2.16
CA ALA A 197 -43.07 -14.72 3.18
C ALA A 197 -44.44 -15.05 2.59
N ASP A 198 -44.74 -16.34 2.63
CA ASP A 198 -46.01 -16.91 2.27
C ASP A 198 -47.14 -15.98 2.67
N ALA A 199 -48.01 -15.70 1.70
CA ALA A 199 -49.38 -15.31 1.93
C ALA A 199 -50.15 -16.50 2.56
N ALA A 200 -49.70 -16.99 3.71
CA ALA A 200 -50.45 -17.87 4.60
C ALA A 200 -51.28 -16.97 5.54
N GLY A 201 -52.27 -16.31 4.95
CA GLY A 201 -53.11 -15.33 5.61
C GLY A 201 -54.49 -15.24 4.98
N ARG A 202 -55.10 -16.37 4.64
CA ARG A 202 -56.55 -16.47 4.43
C ARG A 202 -57.07 -17.64 5.27
N ARG A 203 -57.42 -17.30 6.51
CA ARG A 203 -58.48 -17.97 7.25
C ARG A 203 -59.79 -17.44 6.68
N HIS A 204 -60.67 -18.32 6.22
CA HIS A 204 -62.11 -18.36 6.50
C HIS A 204 -62.63 -19.72 6.03
#